data_AF-A0A3C0DIX3-F1
#
_entry.id   AF-A0A3C0DIX3-F1
#
_cell.length_a   1.000
_cell.length_b   1.000
_cell.length_c   1.000
_cell.angle_alpha   90.00
_cell.angle_beta   90.00
_cell.angle_gamma   90.00
#
_symmetry.space_group_name_H-M   'P 1'
#
loop_
_entity.id
_entity.type
_entity.pdbx_description
1 polymer ?
#
loop_
_entity_poly.entity_id
_entity_poly.type
_entity_poly.pdbx_seq_one_letter_code
_entity_poly.pdbx_strand_id
1 'polypeptide(L)'
;MPDCAENNCRKEAGFVHLHVHSEYSLLDGCARIPDLIETAAQSGHTALALTDHGAVYGLVPFYKRALAKDMKAIFGTELYIRNRNGQPYHLPILAENAEGYRNLLQLSTKAHLDGFHGKPCVEIDWLAEHSKGLIALSGCLKGEIASRILVGDAAGARRNLECYLDIFGREGFYLELQRHGLVEEERVNKALVTMAGETGVGVVATNDVHYVAREDWRVHDVLLAVQTLSTLTQKNRLRLS
;
A
#
# COMPACT_ATOMS: atom_id res chain seq x y z
N MET A 1 25.56 -5.70 48.99
CA MET A 1 24.44 -6.28 48.22
C MET A 1 24.34 -5.50 46.92
N PRO A 2 24.73 -6.06 45.76
CA PRO A 2 24.55 -5.37 44.49
C PRO A 2 23.27 -5.82 43.80
N ASP A 3 22.43 -4.82 43.53
CA ASP A 3 21.69 -4.54 42.29
C ASP A 3 20.92 -5.69 41.60
N CYS A 4 19.60 -5.67 41.84
CA CYS A 4 18.59 -6.23 40.95
C CYS A 4 17.69 -5.08 40.49
N ALA A 5 17.30 -5.13 39.20
CA ALA A 5 16.40 -4.23 38.47
C ALA A 5 17.15 -3.07 37.76
N GLU A 6 17.12 -2.90 36.44
CA GLU A 6 16.10 -3.26 35.45
C GLU A 6 16.76 -3.56 34.09
N ASN A 7 16.86 -4.84 33.74
CA ASN A 7 16.97 -5.26 32.34
C ASN A 7 15.61 -5.04 31.67
N ASN A 8 15.27 -3.79 31.37
CA ASN A 8 14.21 -3.50 30.40
C ASN A 8 14.88 -3.22 29.05
N CYS A 9 15.44 -4.29 28.46
CA CYS A 9 15.86 -4.27 27.08
C CYS A 9 14.59 -4.01 26.25
N ARG A 10 14.40 -2.76 25.81
CA ARG A 10 13.39 -2.43 24.79
C ARG A 10 13.60 -3.46 23.68
N LYS A 11 12.62 -4.34 23.44
CA LYS A 11 12.60 -5.10 22.19
C LYS A 11 12.89 -4.10 21.08
N GLU A 12 13.96 -4.29 20.31
CA GLU A 12 14.23 -3.43 19.16
C GLU A 12 12.94 -3.33 18.36
N ALA A 13 12.46 -2.09 18.17
CA ALA A 13 11.22 -1.85 17.46
C ALA A 13 11.44 -2.27 16.01
N GLY A 14 10.99 -3.47 15.65
CA GLY A 14 11.05 -3.97 14.28
C GLY A 14 10.17 -3.15 13.36
N PHE A 15 10.59 -3.01 12.11
CA PHE A 15 9.78 -2.43 11.04
C PHE A 15 9.27 -3.55 10.12
N VAL A 16 8.10 -3.38 9.52
CA VAL A 16 7.54 -4.31 8.53
C VAL A 16 6.97 -3.48 7.38
N HIS A 17 7.40 -3.76 6.16
CA HIS A 17 6.82 -3.11 4.99
C HIS A 17 5.41 -3.67 4.72
N LEU A 18 4.43 -2.77 4.70
CA LEU A 18 3.01 -3.10 4.48
C LEU A 18 2.48 -2.67 3.11
N HIS A 19 3.27 -1.90 2.35
CA HIS A 19 2.94 -1.43 1.00
C HIS A 19 4.13 -1.73 0.09
N VAL A 20 4.03 -2.82 -0.68
CA VAL A 20 5.11 -3.42 -1.47
C VAL A 20 4.54 -3.97 -2.79
N HIS A 21 5.14 -3.54 -3.89
CA HIS A 21 4.86 -3.98 -5.24
C HIS A 21 5.96 -4.95 -5.70
N SER A 22 5.54 -6.10 -6.22
CA SER A 22 6.42 -7.09 -6.82
C SER A 22 6.43 -7.01 -8.35
N GLU A 23 7.12 -7.95 -9.01
CA GLU A 23 7.07 -8.11 -10.46
C GLU A 23 5.65 -8.40 -11.01
N TYR A 24 4.68 -8.73 -10.12
CA TYR A 24 3.29 -8.94 -10.49
C TYR A 24 2.45 -7.65 -10.55
N SER A 25 3.00 -6.52 -10.10
CA SER A 25 2.52 -5.18 -10.48
C SER A 25 2.97 -4.87 -11.91
N LEU A 26 2.30 -5.50 -12.88
CA LEU A 26 2.74 -5.53 -14.27
C LEU A 26 2.99 -4.12 -14.84
N LEU A 27 4.14 -3.97 -15.51
CA LEU A 27 4.62 -2.73 -16.12
C LEU A 27 4.96 -1.61 -15.13
N ASP A 28 5.13 -1.93 -13.85
CA ASP A 28 5.43 -0.93 -12.83
C ASP A 28 6.40 -1.48 -11.77
N GLY A 29 6.00 -2.52 -11.03
CA GLY A 29 6.88 -3.17 -10.05
C GLY A 29 8.00 -3.98 -10.71
N CYS A 30 9.22 -3.83 -10.20
CA CYS A 30 10.38 -4.59 -10.66
C CYS A 30 11.05 -5.41 -9.56
N ALA A 31 10.56 -5.31 -8.33
CA ALA A 31 11.05 -6.10 -7.21
C ALA A 31 10.63 -7.56 -7.34
N ARG A 32 11.59 -8.46 -7.59
CA ARG A 32 11.25 -9.89 -7.72
C ARG A 32 10.96 -10.50 -6.35
N ILE A 33 9.91 -11.31 -6.23
CA ILE A 33 9.52 -11.97 -4.97
C ILE A 33 10.70 -12.70 -4.28
N PRO A 34 11.54 -13.49 -4.97
CA PRO A 34 12.68 -14.15 -4.31
C PRO A 34 13.66 -13.14 -3.69
N ASP A 35 13.95 -12.05 -4.38
CA ASP A 35 14.91 -11.03 -3.94
C ASP A 35 14.32 -10.17 -2.81
N LEU A 36 13.01 -9.87 -2.86
CA LEU A 36 12.26 -9.21 -1.78
C LEU A 36 12.34 -10.02 -0.48
N ILE A 37 12.01 -11.30 -0.55
CA ILE A 37 11.98 -12.18 0.63
C ILE A 37 13.39 -12.39 1.20
N GLU A 38 14.39 -12.59 0.34
CA GLU A 38 15.78 -12.76 0.77
C GLU A 38 16.30 -11.50 1.46
N THR A 39 16.09 -10.33 0.85
CA THR A 39 16.54 -9.04 1.41
C THR A 39 15.82 -8.72 2.71
N ALA A 40 14.51 -8.99 2.78
CA ALA A 40 13.74 -8.79 3.99
C ALA A 40 14.24 -9.70 5.14
N ALA A 41 14.53 -10.97 4.85
CA ALA A 41 15.06 -11.91 5.84
C ALA A 41 16.46 -11.49 6.32
N GLN A 42 17.34 -11.08 5.40
CA GLN A 42 18.69 -10.59 5.72
C GLN A 42 18.66 -9.31 6.57
N SER A 43 17.62 -8.48 6.40
CA SER A 43 17.43 -7.25 7.16
C SER A 43 16.68 -7.47 8.49
N GLY A 44 16.40 -8.73 8.85
CA GLY A 44 15.78 -9.10 10.13
C GLY A 44 14.26 -8.91 10.20
N HIS A 45 13.59 -8.71 9.07
CA HIS A 45 12.13 -8.64 9.04
C HIS A 45 11.51 -10.01 9.31
N THR A 46 10.53 -10.04 10.22
CA THR A 46 9.77 -11.26 10.57
C THR A 46 8.45 -11.37 9.80
N ALA A 47 8.06 -10.30 9.10
CA ALA A 47 6.87 -10.25 8.27
C ALA A 47 7.10 -9.34 7.06
N LEU A 48 6.31 -9.56 6.01
CA LEU A 48 6.29 -8.71 4.81
C LEU A 48 4.88 -8.76 4.19
N ALA A 49 4.36 -7.62 3.73
CA ALA A 49 3.16 -7.60 2.91
C ALA A 49 3.49 -7.62 1.41
N LEU A 50 2.53 -8.12 0.62
CA LEU A 50 2.52 -7.94 -0.82
C LEU A 50 1.21 -7.23 -1.21
N THR A 51 1.31 -6.08 -1.86
CA THR A 51 0.18 -5.21 -2.21
C THR A 51 0.24 -4.80 -3.68
N ASP A 52 0.34 -5.77 -4.59
CA ASP A 52 0.43 -5.51 -6.02
C ASP A 52 -0.78 -4.71 -6.56
N HIS A 53 -0.53 -3.95 -7.64
CA HIS A 53 -1.52 -3.08 -8.29
C HIS A 53 -2.72 -3.86 -8.86
N GLY A 54 -3.88 -3.68 -8.22
CA GLY A 54 -5.18 -4.12 -8.70
C GLY A 54 -5.32 -5.63 -8.91
N ALA A 55 -4.37 -6.44 -8.43
CA ALA A 55 -4.26 -7.85 -8.73
C ALA A 55 -3.61 -8.63 -7.58
N VAL A 56 -3.85 -9.94 -7.57
CA VAL A 56 -3.42 -10.88 -6.53
C VAL A 56 -2.56 -12.02 -7.08
N TYR A 57 -1.99 -11.83 -8.26
CA TYR A 57 -1.29 -12.87 -9.02
C TYR A 57 -0.07 -13.44 -8.26
N GLY A 58 0.64 -12.56 -7.53
CA GLY A 58 1.87 -12.89 -6.81
C GLY A 58 1.66 -13.57 -5.45
N LEU A 59 0.44 -13.65 -4.91
CA LEU A 59 0.22 -14.07 -3.52
C LEU A 59 0.71 -15.49 -3.22
N VAL A 60 0.46 -16.45 -4.10
CA VAL A 60 0.86 -17.86 -3.91
C VAL A 60 2.39 -18.04 -3.97
N PRO A 61 3.11 -17.57 -5.01
CA PRO A 61 4.57 -17.67 -5.01
C PRO A 61 5.20 -16.89 -3.85
N PHE A 62 4.66 -15.72 -3.47
CA PHE A 62 5.07 -14.95 -2.30
C PHE A 62 4.96 -15.75 -1.01
N TYR A 63 3.78 -16.32 -0.75
CA TYR A 63 3.52 -17.14 0.44
C TYR A 63 4.51 -18.29 0.57
N LYS A 64 4.71 -19.05 -0.51
CA LYS A 64 5.61 -20.21 -0.50
C LYS A 64 7.06 -19.81 -0.17
N ARG A 65 7.50 -18.65 -0.65
CA ARG A 65 8.86 -18.13 -0.40
C ARG A 65 9.00 -17.58 1.02
N ALA A 66 8.04 -16.80 1.49
CA ALA A 66 8.00 -16.30 2.86
C ALA A 66 8.02 -17.45 3.88
N LEU A 67 7.21 -18.49 3.65
CA LEU A 67 7.16 -19.68 4.50
C LEU A 67 8.51 -20.40 4.57
N ALA A 68 9.23 -20.50 3.44
CA ALA A 68 10.56 -21.13 3.40
C ALA A 68 11.64 -20.34 4.17
N LYS A 69 11.36 -19.10 4.57
CA LYS A 69 12.24 -18.22 5.35
C LYS A 69 11.70 -17.94 6.75
N ASP A 70 10.68 -18.69 7.20
CA ASP A 70 9.99 -18.46 8.48
C ASP A 70 9.47 -17.01 8.64
N MET A 71 9.07 -16.40 7.53
CA MET A 71 8.56 -15.03 7.47
C MET A 71 7.05 -15.04 7.34
N LYS A 72 6.37 -14.24 8.16
CA LYS A 72 4.92 -14.06 8.07
C LYS A 72 4.56 -13.29 6.80
N ALA A 73 3.93 -13.99 5.85
CA ALA A 73 3.32 -13.36 4.68
C ALA A 73 2.02 -12.63 5.07
N ILE A 74 1.92 -11.35 4.71
CA ILE A 74 0.70 -10.56 4.82
C ILE A 74 0.14 -10.38 3.40
N PHE A 75 -1.06 -10.89 3.17
CA PHE A 75 -1.69 -10.82 1.83
C PHE A 75 -2.42 -9.50 1.67
N GLY A 76 -2.17 -8.82 0.56
CA GLY A 76 -2.81 -7.57 0.22
C GLY A 76 -2.89 -7.34 -1.28
N THR A 77 -3.40 -6.18 -1.64
CA THR A 77 -3.40 -5.63 -3.01
C THR A 77 -3.66 -4.13 -2.90
N GLU A 78 -3.07 -3.34 -3.78
CA GLU A 78 -3.45 -1.94 -3.92
C GLU A 78 -4.58 -1.83 -4.93
N LEU A 79 -5.80 -1.67 -4.42
CA LEU A 79 -7.00 -1.58 -5.26
C LEU A 79 -7.07 -0.24 -5.98
N TYR A 80 -7.65 -0.26 -7.18
CA TYR A 80 -8.10 0.94 -7.87
C TYR A 80 -9.55 1.22 -7.49
N ILE A 81 -9.80 2.18 -6.60
CA ILE A 81 -11.16 2.56 -6.19
C ILE A 81 -11.70 3.62 -7.12
N ARG A 82 -12.87 3.35 -7.71
CA ARG A 82 -13.60 4.34 -8.51
C ARG A 82 -14.69 4.98 -7.65
N ASN A 83 -14.67 6.31 -7.60
CA ASN A 83 -15.80 7.09 -7.13
C ASN A 83 -16.50 7.75 -8.33
N ARG A 84 -17.60 8.47 -8.08
CA ARG A 84 -18.44 9.12 -9.10
C ARG A 84 -17.70 10.09 -10.05
N ASN A 85 -16.45 10.47 -9.74
CA ASN A 85 -15.64 11.40 -10.55
C ASN A 85 -14.77 10.71 -11.62
N GLY A 86 -14.86 9.39 -11.77
CA GLY A 86 -14.35 8.65 -12.93
C GLY A 86 -12.84 8.33 -12.96
N GLN A 87 -12.00 9.05 -12.22
CA GLN A 87 -10.58 8.68 -12.05
C GLN A 87 -10.42 7.65 -10.91
N PRO A 88 -9.69 6.54 -11.14
CA PRO A 88 -9.40 5.57 -10.08
C PRO A 88 -8.36 6.11 -9.09
N TYR A 89 -8.61 5.92 -7.81
CA TYR A 89 -7.70 6.20 -6.70
C TYR A 89 -7.06 4.93 -6.20
N HIS A 90 -5.88 5.06 -5.59
CA HIS A 90 -5.17 3.94 -5.00
C HIS A 90 -5.63 3.69 -3.56
N LEU A 91 -5.86 2.43 -3.19
CA LEU A 91 -6.22 2.04 -1.83
C LEU A 91 -5.55 0.70 -1.46
N PRO A 92 -4.46 0.72 -0.68
CA PRO A 92 -3.83 -0.49 -0.16
C PRO A 92 -4.75 -1.21 0.82
N ILE A 93 -4.99 -2.49 0.57
CA ILE A 93 -5.81 -3.37 1.39
C ILE A 93 -4.98 -4.57 1.84
N LEU A 94 -5.12 -4.95 3.10
CA LEU A 94 -4.51 -6.11 3.73
C LEU A 94 -5.59 -7.05 4.26
N ALA A 95 -5.42 -8.35 4.07
CA ALA A 95 -6.25 -9.36 4.70
C ALA A 95 -5.79 -9.60 6.14
N GLU A 96 -6.63 -9.25 7.11
CA GLU A 96 -6.36 -9.49 8.53
C GLU A 96 -6.50 -10.97 8.88
N ASN A 97 -7.44 -11.65 8.23
CA ASN A 97 -7.82 -13.02 8.51
C ASN A 97 -8.31 -13.76 7.25
N ALA A 98 -8.74 -15.01 7.41
CA ALA A 98 -9.19 -15.85 6.30
C ALA A 98 -10.46 -15.33 5.59
N GLU A 99 -11.35 -14.62 6.30
CA GLU A 99 -12.50 -13.95 5.68
C GLU A 99 -12.04 -12.78 4.83
N GLY A 100 -11.14 -11.95 5.36
CA GLY A 100 -10.47 -10.89 4.60
C GLY A 100 -9.79 -11.40 3.34
N TYR A 101 -9.06 -12.51 3.41
CA TYR A 101 -8.43 -13.10 2.22
C TYR A 101 -9.46 -13.47 1.15
N ARG A 102 -10.59 -14.09 1.52
CA ARG A 102 -11.65 -14.42 0.56
C ARG A 102 -12.27 -13.15 -0.05
N ASN A 103 -12.50 -12.13 0.78
CA ASN A 103 -13.05 -10.85 0.32
C ASN A 103 -12.09 -10.12 -0.63
N LEU A 104 -10.79 -10.16 -0.36
CA LEU A 104 -9.75 -9.63 -1.24
C LEU A 104 -9.76 -10.33 -2.61
N LEU A 105 -9.93 -11.66 -2.65
CA LEU A 105 -10.09 -12.40 -3.92
C LEU A 105 -11.38 -12.03 -4.66
N GLN A 106 -12.50 -11.87 -3.94
CA GLN A 106 -13.79 -11.47 -4.53
C GLN A 106 -13.70 -10.07 -5.15
N LEU A 107 -13.14 -9.10 -4.42
CA LEU A 107 -12.93 -7.74 -4.89
C LEU A 107 -12.04 -7.71 -6.13
N SER A 108 -10.89 -8.41 -6.09
CA SER A 108 -10.01 -8.51 -7.25
C SER A 108 -10.72 -9.15 -8.45
N THR A 109 -11.53 -10.17 -8.25
CA THR A 109 -12.28 -10.84 -9.33
C THR A 109 -13.32 -9.90 -9.93
N LYS A 110 -14.12 -9.25 -9.09
CA LYS A 110 -15.16 -8.31 -9.51
C LYS A 110 -14.59 -7.11 -10.25
N ALA A 111 -13.45 -6.59 -9.79
CA ALA A 111 -12.74 -5.50 -10.46
C ALA A 111 -12.33 -5.85 -11.90
N HIS A 112 -11.92 -7.09 -12.14
CA HIS A 112 -11.51 -7.55 -13.48
C HIS A 112 -12.69 -7.92 -14.38
N LEU A 113 -13.76 -8.50 -13.83
CA LEU A 113 -14.92 -8.94 -14.61
C LEU A 113 -15.89 -7.81 -14.91
N ASP A 114 -16.20 -7.00 -13.90
CA ASP A 114 -17.29 -6.00 -13.96
C ASP A 114 -16.76 -4.55 -13.99
N GLY A 115 -15.56 -4.30 -13.44
CA GLY A 115 -15.02 -2.95 -13.23
C GLY A 115 -13.88 -2.54 -14.18
N PHE A 116 -13.63 -3.32 -15.23
CA PHE A 116 -12.45 -3.11 -16.08
C PHE A 116 -12.67 -2.01 -17.13
N HIS A 117 -12.08 -0.85 -16.89
CA HIS A 117 -12.07 0.29 -17.82
C HIS A 117 -10.65 0.84 -17.96
N GLY A 118 -9.76 0.02 -18.53
CA GLY A 118 -8.32 0.29 -18.63
C GLY A 118 -7.52 -0.10 -17.38
N LYS A 119 -8.15 -0.06 -16.20
CA LYS A 119 -7.68 -0.66 -14.95
C LYS A 119 -8.82 -1.43 -14.28
N PRO A 120 -8.54 -2.54 -13.55
CA PRO A 120 -9.56 -3.27 -12.80
C PRO A 120 -10.00 -2.44 -11.60
N CYS A 121 -11.11 -1.72 -11.73
CA CYS A 121 -11.59 -0.82 -10.68
C CYS A 121 -12.60 -1.50 -9.76
N VAL A 122 -12.57 -1.17 -8.48
CA VAL A 122 -13.57 -1.54 -7.49
C VAL A 122 -14.46 -0.33 -7.22
N GLU A 123 -15.77 -0.51 -7.35
CA GLU A 123 -16.75 0.49 -6.92
C GLU A 123 -16.85 0.51 -5.39
N ILE A 124 -17.10 1.69 -4.81
CA ILE A 124 -17.15 1.87 -3.35
C ILE A 124 -18.20 0.97 -2.68
N ASP A 125 -19.32 0.70 -3.35
CA ASP A 125 -20.38 -0.16 -2.83
C ASP A 125 -19.91 -1.62 -2.72
N TRP A 126 -19.13 -2.11 -3.69
CA TRP A 126 -18.56 -3.46 -3.64
C TRP A 126 -17.52 -3.56 -2.52
N LEU A 127 -16.74 -2.50 -2.30
CA LEU A 127 -15.81 -2.42 -1.18
C LEU A 127 -16.55 -2.53 0.17
N ALA A 128 -17.66 -1.81 0.31
CA ALA A 128 -18.51 -1.87 1.51
C ALA A 128 -19.10 -3.27 1.74
N GLU A 129 -19.57 -3.93 0.69
CA GLU A 129 -20.12 -5.29 0.77
C GLU A 129 -19.08 -6.34 1.19
N HIS A 130 -17.80 -6.12 0.88
CA HIS A 130 -16.71 -7.08 1.10
C HIS A 130 -15.64 -6.55 2.07
N SER A 131 -15.93 -5.59 2.94
CA SER A 131 -14.91 -4.96 3.81
C SER A 131 -14.49 -5.82 5.00
N LYS A 132 -15.30 -6.81 5.39
CA LYS A 132 -15.07 -7.57 6.62
C LYS A 132 -13.75 -8.35 6.59
N GLY A 133 -12.97 -8.24 7.67
CA GLY A 133 -11.66 -8.87 7.80
C GLY A 133 -10.55 -8.23 6.96
N LEU A 134 -10.81 -7.06 6.36
CA LEU A 134 -9.83 -6.26 5.64
C LEU A 134 -9.36 -5.08 6.50
N ILE A 135 -8.09 -4.74 6.36
CA ILE A 135 -7.50 -3.49 6.85
C ILE A 135 -7.14 -2.65 5.63
N ALA A 136 -7.51 -1.38 5.63
CA ALA A 136 -7.22 -0.43 4.57
C ALA A 136 -6.27 0.67 5.04
N LEU A 137 -5.40 1.11 4.14
CA LEU A 137 -4.50 2.23 4.33
C LEU A 137 -4.93 3.39 3.43
N SER A 138 -4.73 4.65 3.84
CA SER A 138 -5.17 5.80 3.04
C SER A 138 -4.47 5.95 1.68
N GLY A 139 -3.39 5.20 1.44
CA GLY A 139 -2.68 5.14 0.17
C GLY A 139 -1.59 6.20 0.01
N CYS A 140 -0.92 6.10 -1.14
CA CYS A 140 0.10 7.05 -1.60
C CYS A 140 -0.53 8.39 -2.04
N LEU A 141 0.24 9.25 -2.73
CA LEU A 141 -0.28 10.52 -3.26
C LEU A 141 -1.44 10.36 -4.27
N LYS A 142 -1.60 9.18 -4.88
CA LYS A 142 -2.74 8.83 -5.75
C LYS A 142 -3.95 8.28 -4.99
N GLY A 143 -3.87 8.22 -3.66
CA GLY A 143 -5.00 7.92 -2.78
C GLY A 143 -6.03 9.04 -2.77
N GLU A 144 -7.27 8.70 -2.44
CA GLU A 144 -8.40 9.63 -2.54
C GLU A 144 -8.28 10.79 -1.53
N ILE A 145 -7.90 10.49 -0.29
CA ILE A 145 -7.70 11.50 0.77
C ILE A 145 -6.54 12.42 0.41
N ALA A 146 -5.39 11.86 0.00
CA ALA A 146 -4.21 12.62 -0.40
C ALA A 146 -4.52 13.56 -1.58
N SER A 147 -5.21 13.06 -2.60
CA SER A 147 -5.62 13.84 -3.77
C SER A 147 -6.45 15.07 -3.40
N ARG A 148 -7.40 14.91 -2.46
CA ARG A 148 -8.22 16.02 -1.93
C ARG A 148 -7.39 17.05 -1.17
N ILE A 149 -6.46 16.60 -0.34
CA ILE A 149 -5.55 17.47 0.40
C ILE A 149 -4.71 18.31 -0.57
N LEU A 150 -4.18 17.69 -1.64
CA LEU A 150 -3.34 18.37 -2.63
C LEU A 150 -4.06 19.47 -3.41
N VAL A 151 -5.36 19.33 -3.67
CA VAL A 151 -6.17 20.39 -4.29
C VAL A 151 -6.77 21.38 -3.29
N GLY A 152 -6.48 21.23 -1.99
CA GLY A 152 -6.95 22.13 -0.94
C GLY A 152 -8.38 21.87 -0.45
N ASP A 153 -8.98 20.73 -0.83
CA ASP A 153 -10.33 20.33 -0.43
C ASP A 153 -10.29 19.57 0.91
N ALA A 154 -9.99 20.28 2.00
CA ALA A 154 -9.93 19.71 3.34
C ALA A 154 -11.27 19.09 3.78
N ALA A 155 -12.39 19.69 3.39
CA ALA A 155 -13.71 19.16 3.69
C ALA A 155 -13.99 17.84 2.95
N GLY A 156 -13.56 17.73 1.69
CA GLY A 156 -13.63 16.48 0.93
C GLY A 156 -12.72 15.39 1.49
N ALA A 157 -11.50 15.73 1.89
CA ALA A 157 -10.60 14.79 2.56
C ALA A 157 -11.23 14.21 3.84
N ARG A 158 -11.89 15.06 4.64
CA ARG A 158 -12.59 14.64 5.86
C ARG A 158 -13.78 13.72 5.57
N ARG A 159 -14.62 14.07 4.59
CA ARG A 159 -15.74 13.21 4.17
C ARG A 159 -15.28 11.84 3.68
N ASN A 160 -14.16 11.81 2.96
CA ASN A 160 -13.59 10.55 2.47
C ASN A 160 -13.04 9.69 3.60
N LEU A 161 -12.38 10.29 4.60
CA LEU A 161 -11.99 9.58 5.82
C LEU A 161 -13.22 9.00 6.53
N GLU A 162 -14.27 9.79 6.75
CA GLU A 162 -15.51 9.33 7.38
C GLU A 162 -16.13 8.16 6.61
N CYS A 163 -16.20 8.24 5.28
CA CYS A 163 -16.69 7.15 4.44
C CYS A 163 -15.88 5.86 4.61
N TYR A 164 -14.54 5.93 4.65
CA TYR A 164 -13.74 4.72 4.88
C TYR A 164 -13.88 4.20 6.32
N LEU A 165 -14.05 5.06 7.32
CA LEU A 165 -14.34 4.64 8.68
C LEU A 165 -15.69 3.94 8.82
N ASP A 166 -16.70 4.36 8.04
CA ASP A 166 -18.00 3.66 7.98
C ASP A 166 -17.87 2.27 7.34
N ILE A 167 -16.97 2.11 6.36
CA ILE A 167 -16.75 0.85 5.63
C ILE A 167 -15.92 -0.15 6.45
N PHE A 168 -14.79 0.28 7.00
CA PHE A 168 -13.80 -0.59 7.64
C PHE A 168 -13.85 -0.56 9.17
N GLY A 169 -14.55 0.42 9.75
CA GLY A 169 -14.47 0.69 11.18
C GLY A 169 -13.15 1.36 11.58
N ARG A 170 -13.08 1.79 12.84
CA ARG A 170 -11.91 2.50 13.40
C ARG A 170 -10.65 1.66 13.51
N GLU A 171 -10.80 0.35 13.64
CA GLU A 171 -9.67 -0.58 13.77
C GLU A 171 -9.21 -1.14 12.41
N GLY A 172 -10.04 -0.98 11.38
CA GLY A 172 -9.80 -1.47 10.02
C GLY A 172 -9.30 -0.42 9.03
N PHE A 173 -9.09 0.84 9.45
CA PHE A 173 -8.58 1.89 8.58
C PHE A 173 -7.46 2.70 9.24
N TYR A 174 -6.36 2.92 8.52
CA TYR A 174 -5.21 3.68 9.00
C TYR A 174 -4.79 4.76 8.00
N LEU A 175 -4.34 5.89 8.54
CA LEU A 175 -3.75 6.97 7.75
C LEU A 175 -2.28 6.62 7.44
N GLU A 176 -2.00 6.46 6.15
CA GLU A 176 -0.70 6.04 5.65
C GLU A 176 0.24 7.22 5.45
N LEU A 177 1.44 7.12 6.01
CA LEU A 177 2.48 8.13 5.91
C LEU A 177 3.66 7.57 5.12
N GLN A 178 4.02 8.28 4.06
CA GLN A 178 5.16 7.98 3.17
C GLN A 178 6.04 9.22 3.04
N ARG A 179 7.36 9.06 2.93
CA ARG A 179 8.28 10.20 2.91
C ARG A 179 9.52 9.92 2.07
N HIS A 180 9.43 10.26 0.79
CA HIS A 180 10.48 10.16 -0.22
C HIS A 180 11.19 11.52 -0.47
N GLY A 181 10.77 12.58 0.23
CA GLY A 181 11.36 13.92 0.13
C GLY A 181 10.61 14.86 -0.82
N LEU A 182 9.38 14.52 -1.19
CA LEU A 182 8.51 15.33 -2.03
C LEU A 182 7.78 16.41 -1.22
N VAL A 183 7.60 17.59 -1.81
CA VAL A 183 6.89 18.70 -1.14
C VAL A 183 5.41 18.36 -0.93
N GLU A 184 4.84 17.63 -1.88
CA GLU A 184 3.47 17.11 -1.85
C GLU A 184 3.25 16.18 -0.67
N GLU A 185 4.20 15.27 -0.39
CA GLU A 185 4.13 14.35 0.76
C GLU A 185 4.22 15.09 2.08
N GLU A 186 5.10 16.10 2.19
CA GLU A 186 5.19 16.92 3.41
C GLU A 186 3.87 17.64 3.71
N ARG A 187 3.17 18.11 2.67
CA ARG A 187 1.84 18.72 2.81
C ARG A 187 0.79 17.69 3.20
N VAL A 188 0.77 16.52 2.54
CA VAL A 188 -0.18 15.45 2.82
C VAL A 188 0.04 14.90 4.23
N ASN A 189 1.25 14.51 4.60
CA ASN A 189 1.59 13.96 5.91
C ASN A 189 1.19 14.89 7.06
N LYS A 190 1.44 16.21 6.94
CA LYS A 190 1.00 17.18 7.95
C LYS A 190 -0.51 17.14 8.15
N ALA A 191 -1.27 17.17 7.05
CA ALA A 191 -2.73 17.11 7.11
C ALA A 191 -3.23 15.78 7.66
N LEU A 192 -2.63 14.66 7.26
CA LEU A 192 -2.98 13.32 7.77
C LEU A 192 -2.71 13.21 9.27
N VAL A 193 -1.58 13.71 9.77
CA VAL A 193 -1.28 13.72 11.22
C VAL A 193 -2.27 14.59 11.99
N THR A 194 -2.66 15.76 11.45
CA THR A 194 -3.72 16.58 12.04
C THR A 194 -5.05 15.82 12.09
N MET A 195 -5.45 15.19 10.98
CA MET A 195 -6.68 14.39 10.91
C MET A 195 -6.64 13.21 11.89
N ALA A 196 -5.51 12.53 12.02
CA ALA A 196 -5.30 11.47 13.00
C ALA A 196 -5.53 11.98 14.43
N GLY A 197 -4.97 13.14 14.78
CA GLY A 197 -5.14 13.76 16.09
C GLY A 197 -6.59 14.19 16.39
N GLU A 198 -7.31 14.69 15.38
CA GLU A 198 -8.71 15.12 15.52
C GLU A 198 -9.69 13.94 15.62
N THR A 199 -9.41 12.85 14.92
CA THR A 199 -10.33 11.71 14.79
C THR A 199 -9.94 10.52 15.67
N GLY A 200 -8.70 10.45 16.15
CA GLY A 200 -8.16 9.29 16.86
C GLY A 200 -7.90 8.08 15.96
N VAL A 201 -7.87 8.24 14.63
CA VAL A 201 -7.50 7.18 13.69
C VAL A 201 -5.99 6.95 13.77
N GLY A 202 -5.58 5.68 13.72
CA GLY A 202 -4.17 5.30 13.77
C GLY A 202 -3.42 5.74 12.50
N VAL A 203 -2.12 6.00 12.65
CA VAL A 203 -1.21 6.22 11.52
C VAL A 203 -0.32 5.01 11.32
N VAL A 204 0.08 4.76 10.07
CA VAL A 204 1.05 3.71 9.72
C VAL A 204 2.10 4.27 8.77
N ALA A 205 3.36 3.91 8.98
CA ALA A 205 4.45 4.29 8.09
C ALA A 205 4.68 3.18 7.06
N THR A 206 4.78 3.55 5.78
CA THR A 206 5.11 2.65 4.67
C THR A 206 6.07 3.35 3.70
N ASN A 207 6.48 2.66 2.63
CA ASN A 207 7.47 3.19 1.69
C ASN A 207 7.21 2.79 0.23
N ASP A 208 5.97 2.39 -0.09
CA ASP A 208 5.52 2.11 -1.47
C ASP A 208 6.58 1.44 -2.37
N VAL A 209 7.04 0.24 -1.96
CA VAL A 209 8.27 -0.35 -2.50
C VAL A 209 8.05 -0.88 -3.91
N HIS A 210 8.83 -0.42 -4.89
CA HIS A 210 8.75 -0.89 -6.30
C HIS A 210 10.01 -1.64 -6.78
N TYR A 211 11.08 -1.59 -6.00
CA TYR A 211 12.37 -2.22 -6.26
C TYR A 211 13.08 -2.57 -4.94
N VAL A 212 13.98 -3.55 -4.98
CA VAL A 212 14.56 -4.14 -3.76
C VAL A 212 15.68 -3.29 -3.19
N ALA A 213 16.68 -2.96 -3.99
CA ALA A 213 17.82 -2.17 -3.58
C ALA A 213 17.72 -0.74 -4.13
N ARG A 214 18.31 0.23 -3.43
CA ARG A 214 18.30 1.63 -3.86
C ARG A 214 18.83 1.78 -5.29
N GLU A 215 19.84 1.01 -5.66
CA GLU A 215 20.52 1.04 -6.94
C GLU A 215 19.64 0.59 -8.12
N ASP A 216 18.58 -0.18 -7.83
CA ASP A 216 17.64 -0.71 -8.82
C ASP A 216 16.72 0.37 -9.41
N TRP A 217 16.76 1.59 -8.87
CA TRP A 217 16.01 2.74 -9.40
C TRP A 217 16.20 2.92 -10.91
N ARG A 218 17.40 2.60 -11.43
CA ARG A 218 17.71 2.71 -12.87
C ARG A 218 16.96 1.69 -13.70
N VAL A 219 16.81 0.47 -13.20
CA VAL A 219 16.08 -0.61 -13.86
C VAL A 219 14.59 -0.28 -13.85
N HIS A 220 14.09 0.16 -12.69
CA HIS A 220 12.73 0.63 -12.54
C HIS A 220 12.40 1.80 -13.49
N ASP A 221 13.31 2.77 -13.61
CA ASP A 221 13.17 3.92 -14.51
C ASP A 221 13.06 3.52 -16.00
N VAL A 222 13.75 2.45 -16.40
CA VAL A 222 13.61 1.85 -17.74
C VAL A 222 12.25 1.17 -17.89
N LEU A 223 11.79 0.42 -16.88
CA LEU A 223 10.49 -0.24 -16.90
C LEU A 223 9.34 0.79 -17.08
N LEU A 224 9.39 1.91 -16.37
CA LEU A 224 8.43 3.01 -16.55
C LEU A 224 8.48 3.62 -17.95
N ALA A 225 9.67 3.71 -18.56
CA ALA A 225 9.79 4.19 -19.94
C ALA A 225 9.12 3.22 -20.93
N VAL A 226 9.24 1.91 -20.71
CA VAL A 226 8.51 0.88 -21.48
C VAL A 226 7.01 1.01 -21.30
N GLN A 227 6.52 1.13 -20.06
CA GLN A 227 5.10 1.29 -19.74
C GLN A 227 4.48 2.51 -20.43
N THR A 228 5.21 3.63 -20.46
CA THR A 228 4.73 4.90 -21.00
C THR A 228 5.05 5.12 -22.47
N LEU A 229 5.65 4.12 -23.14
CA LEU A 229 6.12 4.20 -24.52
C LEU A 229 6.99 5.45 -24.77
N SER A 230 7.84 5.79 -23.80
CA SER A 230 8.70 6.97 -23.83
C SER A 230 10.18 6.59 -23.94
N THR A 231 11.02 7.53 -24.34
CA THR A 231 12.48 7.34 -24.35
C THR A 231 13.10 7.86 -23.06
N LEU A 232 14.23 7.29 -22.63
CA LEU A 232 14.92 7.75 -21.41
C LEU A 232 15.31 9.23 -21.46
N THR A 233 15.58 9.75 -22.66
CA THR A 233 15.94 11.13 -22.95
C THR A 233 14.75 12.11 -23.00
N GLN A 234 13.52 11.61 -23.04
CA GLN A 234 12.33 12.45 -23.11
C GLN A 234 12.15 13.27 -21.82
N LYS A 235 11.90 14.57 -21.97
CA LYS A 235 11.57 15.47 -20.86
C LYS A 235 10.16 15.20 -20.35
N ASN A 236 9.92 15.41 -19.05
CA ASN A 236 8.62 15.27 -18.38
C ASN A 236 7.94 13.89 -18.54
N ARG A 237 8.73 12.81 -18.67
CA ARG A 237 8.19 11.45 -18.59
C ARG A 237 7.95 11.02 -17.14
N LEU A 238 7.11 10.00 -16.95
CA LEU A 238 6.90 9.38 -15.65
C LEU A 238 8.24 8.83 -15.11
N ARG A 239 8.54 9.17 -13.86
CA ARG A 239 9.64 8.65 -13.05
C ARG A 239 9.17 8.58 -11.60
N LEU A 240 9.56 7.55 -10.87
CA LEU A 240 9.56 7.60 -9.40
C LEU A 240 10.94 8.10 -8.97
N SER A 241 10.97 9.10 -8.09
CA SER A 241 12.18 9.76 -7.59
C SER A 241 12.57 9.24 -6.22
#